data_AF-A0A176EWB6-F1
#
_entry.id   AF-A0A176EWB6-F1
#
_cell.length_a   1.000
_cell.length_b   1.000
_cell.length_c   1.000
_cell.angle_alpha   90.00
_cell.angle_beta   90.00
_cell.angle_gamma   90.00
#
_symmetry.space_group_name_H-M   'P 1'
#
loop_
_entity.id
_entity.type
_entity.pdbx_description
1 polymer ?
#
loop_
_entity_poly.entity_id
_entity_poly.type
_entity_poly.pdbx_seq_one_letter_code
_entity_poly.pdbx_strand_id
1 'polypeptide(L)'
;LQQAFIAAADYLGTLILEDIPDVFVDGVPVDDIVITATLATIDGSGGVPGSAGPRVLRDDGSYLPATGAMTFDIADAENLLGNGNWGAVVLHEMLHAMGFGPLWSLMGLFSGSVATGDLRFTGQNATDTYNSEFPGIAGADPGSLTGVPVETDGGSGTAGGHWDEALFDAELMTGYIDDGSYISVTTIAALEDMGYDTVFDAPYDPDDQFGPIPADPMADLIA
;
A
#
# COMPACT_ATOMS: atom_id res chain seq x y z
N LEU A 1 -5.91 1.28 20.18
CA LEU A 1 -6.12 1.86 18.83
C LEU A 1 -4.97 2.77 18.39
N GLN A 2 -4.67 3.89 19.08
CA GLN A 2 -3.62 4.85 18.67
C GLN A 2 -2.24 4.21 18.39
N GLN A 3 -1.81 3.26 19.23
CA GLN A 3 -0.50 2.62 19.11
C GLN A 3 -0.26 1.97 17.74
N ALA A 4 -1.31 1.43 17.08
CA ALA A 4 -1.17 0.81 15.76
C ALA A 4 -0.77 1.83 14.68
N PHE A 5 -1.23 3.08 14.77
CA PHE A 5 -0.83 4.14 13.83
C PHE A 5 0.65 4.51 13.99
N ILE A 6 1.11 4.59 15.23
CA ILE A 6 2.52 4.86 15.52
C ILE A 6 3.37 3.71 15.00
N ALA A 7 2.97 2.46 15.28
CA ALA A 7 3.73 1.30 14.88
C ALA A 7 3.74 1.09 13.34
N ALA A 8 2.63 1.38 12.65
CA ALA A 8 2.59 1.38 11.19
C ALA A 8 3.51 2.45 10.58
N ALA A 9 3.50 3.66 11.14
CA ALA A 9 4.38 4.74 10.68
C ALA A 9 5.85 4.43 10.96
N ASP A 10 6.18 3.92 12.15
CA ASP A 10 7.54 3.51 12.51
C ASP A 10 8.03 2.39 11.57
N TYR A 11 7.18 1.42 11.26
CA TYR A 11 7.51 0.35 10.32
C TYR A 11 7.79 0.88 8.91
N LEU A 12 6.90 1.73 8.38
CA LEU A 12 7.11 2.34 7.06
C LEU A 12 8.39 3.20 7.03
N GLY A 13 8.72 3.88 8.13
CA GLY A 13 9.99 4.58 8.30
C GLY A 13 11.23 3.68 8.37
N THR A 14 11.06 2.36 8.53
CA THR A 14 12.16 1.39 8.35
C THR A 14 12.27 0.87 6.92
N LEU A 15 11.23 1.06 6.10
CA LEU A 15 11.21 0.68 4.70
C LEU A 15 11.70 1.81 3.79
N ILE A 16 11.33 3.06 4.06
CA ILE A 16 11.69 4.22 3.24
C ILE A 16 13.04 4.77 3.73
N LEU A 17 14.02 4.89 2.83
CA LEU A 17 15.40 5.25 3.20
C LEU A 17 15.76 6.69 2.87
N GLU A 18 15.24 7.25 1.77
CA GLU A 18 15.50 8.64 1.42
C GLU A 18 14.44 9.63 1.90
N ASP A 19 14.93 10.84 2.07
CA ASP A 19 14.17 12.05 2.36
C ASP A 19 13.33 12.44 1.13
N ILE A 20 12.04 12.71 1.32
CA ILE A 20 11.17 13.19 0.25
C ILE A 20 11.13 14.71 0.30
N PRO A 21 11.37 15.43 -0.82
CA PRO A 21 11.47 16.89 -0.82
C PRO A 21 10.37 17.62 -0.03
N ASP A 22 10.82 18.50 0.85
CA ASP A 22 9.99 19.45 1.61
C ASP A 22 9.06 20.25 0.69
N VAL A 23 7.79 20.38 1.09
CA VAL A 23 6.81 21.23 0.41
C VAL A 23 6.00 22.08 1.39
N PHE A 24 5.34 23.11 0.88
CA PHE A 24 4.39 23.91 1.67
C PHE A 24 2.95 23.59 1.26
N VAL A 25 2.16 23.11 2.20
CA VAL A 25 0.71 22.89 2.04
C VAL A 25 -0.02 23.93 2.86
N ASP A 26 -0.78 24.81 2.21
CA ASP A 26 -1.50 25.93 2.84
C ASP A 26 -0.60 26.82 3.73
N GLY A 27 0.67 26.97 3.35
CA GLY A 27 1.66 27.76 4.09
C GLY A 27 2.28 27.05 5.30
N VAL A 28 1.96 25.77 5.52
CA VAL A 28 2.58 24.91 6.53
C VAL A 28 3.64 24.04 5.84
N PRO A 29 4.89 24.00 6.34
CA PRO A 29 5.90 23.10 5.81
C PRO A 29 5.52 21.64 6.12
N VAL A 30 5.73 20.78 5.14
CA VAL A 30 5.53 19.34 5.19
C VAL A 30 6.84 18.71 4.76
N ASP A 31 7.45 18.03 5.72
CA ASP A 31 8.59 17.13 5.57
C ASP A 31 8.02 15.71 5.40
N ASP A 32 8.50 14.97 4.40
CA ASP A 32 7.99 13.67 3.97
C ASP A 32 6.47 13.59 3.70
N ILE A 33 5.65 13.26 4.69
CA ILE A 33 4.20 13.16 4.53
C ILE A 33 3.49 13.40 5.87
N VAL A 34 2.38 14.14 5.83
CA VAL A 34 1.46 14.26 6.96
C VAL A 34 0.18 13.48 6.69
N ILE A 35 -0.08 12.45 7.49
CA ILE A 35 -1.30 11.65 7.41
C ILE A 35 -2.19 11.93 8.62
N THR A 36 -3.44 12.31 8.38
CA THR A 36 -4.44 12.49 9.44
C THR A 36 -5.31 11.25 9.59
N ALA A 37 -5.45 10.74 10.82
CA ALA A 37 -6.29 9.59 11.13
C ALA A 37 -7.51 10.00 11.95
N THR A 38 -8.71 9.58 11.53
CA THR A 38 -9.97 9.86 12.22
C THR A 38 -10.71 8.57 12.56
N LEU A 39 -11.14 8.44 13.82
CA LEU A 39 -12.14 7.44 14.22
C LEU A 39 -13.51 8.12 14.23
N ALA A 40 -14.44 7.62 13.43
CA ALA A 40 -15.77 8.17 13.29
C ALA A 40 -16.83 7.05 13.31
N THR A 41 -18.10 7.42 13.39
CA THR A 41 -19.19 6.49 13.07
C THR A 41 -19.40 6.53 11.56
N ILE A 42 -19.31 5.39 10.88
CA ILE A 42 -19.53 5.27 9.43
C ILE A 42 -20.85 4.54 9.20
N ASP A 43 -20.88 3.22 9.41
CA ASP A 43 -22.04 2.34 9.19
C ASP A 43 -22.27 1.34 10.34
N GLY A 44 -21.41 1.34 11.37
CA GLY A 44 -21.53 0.50 12.53
C GLY A 44 -20.56 -0.67 12.46
N SER A 45 -21.01 -1.87 12.84
CA SER A 45 -20.16 -3.06 12.78
C SER A 45 -20.37 -3.81 11.47
N GLY A 46 -19.26 -4.11 10.79
CA GLY A 46 -19.21 -4.68 9.46
C GLY A 46 -19.53 -3.65 8.38
N GLY A 47 -19.25 -3.99 7.12
CA GLY A 47 -19.35 -3.02 6.04
C GLY A 47 -17.99 -2.42 5.74
N VAL A 48 -17.84 -1.10 5.88
CA VAL A 48 -16.59 -0.39 5.55
C VAL A 48 -15.74 -0.18 6.81
N PRO A 49 -14.68 -0.98 7.05
CA PRO A 49 -13.87 -0.86 8.26
C PRO A 49 -13.06 0.44 8.28
N GLY A 50 -12.66 0.91 7.10
CA GLY A 50 -11.88 2.12 6.93
C GLY A 50 -11.82 2.56 5.47
N SER A 51 -11.25 3.75 5.28
CA SER A 51 -10.87 4.24 3.97
C SER A 51 -9.74 5.26 4.11
N ALA A 52 -8.82 5.23 3.16
CA ALA A 52 -7.73 6.16 3.09
C ALA A 52 -7.41 6.59 1.67
N GLY A 53 -6.55 7.59 1.59
CA GLY A 53 -6.01 8.03 0.31
C GLY A 53 -5.21 9.32 0.43
N PRO A 54 -4.54 9.71 -0.66
CA PRO A 54 -3.86 10.98 -0.74
C PRO A 54 -4.84 12.16 -0.65
N ARG A 55 -4.35 13.34 -0.26
CA ARG A 55 -5.11 14.59 -0.19
C ARG A 55 -4.45 15.70 -1.01
N VAL A 56 -3.16 15.90 -0.84
CA VAL A 56 -2.37 16.85 -1.62
C VAL A 56 -1.16 16.11 -2.16
N LEU A 57 -0.97 16.17 -3.48
CA LEU A 57 0.19 15.59 -4.18
C LEU A 57 1.26 16.66 -4.36
N ARG A 58 2.52 16.24 -4.40
CA ARG A 58 3.63 17.08 -4.81
C ARG A 58 3.52 17.41 -6.31
N ASP A 59 3.85 18.66 -6.65
CA ASP A 59 3.87 19.18 -8.04
C ASP A 59 5.32 19.28 -8.55
N ASP A 60 6.11 18.25 -8.28
CA ASP A 60 7.50 18.09 -8.74
C ASP A 60 7.63 17.03 -9.84
N GLY A 61 6.51 16.42 -10.24
CA GLY A 61 6.43 15.33 -11.22
C GLY A 61 6.46 13.92 -10.62
N SER A 62 6.76 13.77 -9.33
CA SER A 62 6.71 12.47 -8.63
C SER A 62 5.27 12.00 -8.37
N TYR A 63 4.36 12.97 -8.20
CA TYR A 63 2.99 12.74 -7.71
C TYR A 63 2.91 12.11 -6.31
N LEU A 64 4.01 12.00 -5.57
CA LEU A 64 3.98 11.48 -4.21
C LEU A 64 3.11 12.37 -3.30
N PRO A 65 2.33 11.80 -2.37
CA PRO A 65 1.49 12.59 -1.49
C PRO A 65 2.32 13.40 -0.49
N ALA A 66 2.07 14.70 -0.42
CA ALA A 66 2.50 15.55 0.70
C ALA A 66 1.58 15.35 1.91
N THR A 67 0.28 15.13 1.67
CA THR A 67 -0.66 14.82 2.75
C THR A 67 -1.59 13.69 2.36
N GLY A 68 -1.98 12.91 3.36
CA GLY A 68 -2.98 11.86 3.26
C GLY A 68 -4.00 11.94 4.39
N ALA A 69 -5.10 11.21 4.27
CA ALA A 69 -5.99 11.01 5.41
C ALA A 69 -6.68 9.66 5.38
N MET A 70 -6.91 9.14 6.57
CA MET A 70 -7.54 7.86 6.86
C MET A 70 -8.73 8.07 7.79
N THR A 71 -9.84 7.38 7.55
CA THR A 71 -11.02 7.37 8.41
C THR A 71 -11.45 5.93 8.66
N PHE A 72 -11.66 5.56 9.92
CA PHE A 72 -12.07 4.21 10.33
C PHE A 72 -13.40 4.25 11.07
N ASP A 73 -14.23 3.23 10.91
CA ASP A 73 -15.40 3.05 11.76
C ASP A 73 -14.93 2.64 13.16
N ILE A 74 -15.30 3.42 14.15
CA ILE A 74 -14.96 3.16 15.54
C ILE A 74 -15.51 1.82 16.05
N ALA A 75 -16.66 1.37 15.54
CA ALA A 75 -17.24 0.08 15.93
C ALA A 75 -16.43 -1.10 15.36
N ASP A 76 -15.90 -0.99 14.15
CA ASP A 76 -15.05 -2.03 13.56
C ASP A 76 -13.62 -1.99 14.09
N ALA A 77 -13.07 -0.81 14.38
CA ALA A 77 -11.75 -0.67 14.98
C ALA A 77 -11.62 -1.45 16.29
N GLU A 78 -12.65 -1.44 17.14
CA GLU A 78 -12.66 -2.21 18.39
C GLU A 78 -12.70 -3.73 18.15
N ASN A 79 -13.49 -4.19 17.17
CA ASN A 79 -13.58 -5.61 16.81
C ASN A 79 -12.28 -6.13 16.20
N LEU A 80 -11.71 -5.37 15.25
CA LEU A 80 -10.44 -5.69 14.61
C LEU A 80 -9.30 -5.74 15.63
N LEU A 81 -9.32 -4.86 16.63
CA LEU A 81 -8.33 -4.91 17.71
C LEU A 81 -8.50 -6.18 18.54
N GLY A 82 -9.73 -6.57 18.87
CA GLY A 82 -10.02 -7.80 19.60
C GLY A 82 -9.61 -9.07 18.85
N ASN A 83 -9.63 -9.03 17.51
CA ASN A 83 -9.25 -10.14 16.65
C ASN A 83 -7.77 -10.14 16.24
N GLY A 84 -7.02 -9.08 16.57
CA GLY A 84 -5.60 -8.95 16.19
C GLY A 84 -5.34 -8.28 14.83
N ASN A 85 -6.37 -7.95 14.06
CA ASN A 85 -6.23 -7.45 12.68
C ASN A 85 -6.15 -5.92 12.59
N TRP A 86 -6.34 -5.20 13.71
CA TRP A 86 -6.30 -3.72 13.71
C TRP A 86 -4.97 -3.15 13.21
N GLY A 87 -3.85 -3.81 13.53
CA GLY A 87 -2.53 -3.40 13.04
C GLY A 87 -2.43 -3.42 11.51
N ALA A 88 -2.88 -4.51 10.90
CA ALA A 88 -2.84 -4.72 9.46
C ALA A 88 -3.73 -3.70 8.74
N VAL A 89 -4.97 -3.54 9.20
CA VAL A 89 -5.91 -2.58 8.60
C VAL A 89 -5.38 -1.15 8.68
N VAL A 90 -4.72 -0.77 9.78
CA VAL A 90 -4.09 0.57 9.87
C VAL A 90 -2.91 0.71 8.90
N LEU A 91 -2.05 -0.31 8.78
CA LEU A 91 -0.90 -0.26 7.87
C LEU A 91 -1.34 -0.24 6.40
N HIS A 92 -2.31 -1.08 6.03
CA HIS A 92 -2.95 -1.12 4.72
C HIS A 92 -3.49 0.26 4.30
N GLU A 93 -4.29 0.88 5.16
CA GLU A 93 -4.85 2.21 4.88
C GLU A 93 -3.77 3.30 4.85
N MET A 94 -2.67 3.13 5.62
CA MET A 94 -1.55 4.06 5.57
C MET A 94 -0.80 3.98 4.22
N LEU A 95 -0.65 2.79 3.64
CA LEU A 95 -0.11 2.61 2.29
C LEU A 95 -1.02 3.26 1.22
N HIS A 96 -2.34 3.15 1.35
CA HIS A 96 -3.26 3.90 0.49
C HIS A 96 -3.12 5.41 0.67
N ALA A 97 -2.92 5.91 1.89
CA ALA A 97 -2.66 7.33 2.14
C ALA A 97 -1.35 7.83 1.50
N MET A 98 -0.36 6.94 1.40
CA MET A 98 0.88 7.12 0.61
C MET A 98 0.68 6.97 -0.90
N GLY A 99 -0.54 6.65 -1.35
CA GLY A 99 -0.92 6.67 -2.76
C GLY A 99 -0.92 5.31 -3.46
N PHE A 100 -0.56 4.24 -2.75
CA PHE A 100 -0.54 2.88 -3.29
C PHE A 100 -1.95 2.48 -3.72
N GLY A 101 -2.15 2.14 -5.00
CA GLY A 101 -3.46 1.90 -5.59
C GLY A 101 -4.01 3.14 -6.31
N PRO A 102 -4.57 4.15 -5.60
CA PRO A 102 -5.23 5.30 -6.23
C PRO A 102 -4.37 6.11 -7.20
N LEU A 103 -3.05 6.13 -7.04
CA LEU A 103 -2.15 6.94 -7.88
C LEU A 103 -1.53 6.19 -9.04
N TRP A 104 -1.65 4.86 -9.12
CA TRP A 104 -1.02 4.05 -10.16
C TRP A 104 -1.40 4.51 -11.57
N SER A 105 -2.67 4.85 -11.81
CA SER A 105 -3.11 5.40 -13.10
C SER A 105 -2.50 6.75 -13.41
N LEU A 106 -2.34 7.61 -12.41
CA LEU A 106 -1.80 8.95 -12.58
C LEU A 106 -0.30 8.89 -12.88
N MET A 107 0.40 7.98 -12.22
CA MET A 107 1.83 7.70 -12.38
C MET A 107 2.14 6.91 -13.66
N GLY A 108 1.12 6.44 -14.39
CA GLY A 108 1.31 5.64 -15.61
C GLY A 108 1.77 4.21 -15.37
N LEU A 109 1.53 3.68 -14.16
CA LEU A 109 1.89 2.34 -13.71
C LEU A 109 0.76 1.32 -13.91
N PHE A 110 -0.14 1.56 -14.87
CA PHE A 110 -1.25 0.67 -15.19
C PHE A 110 -1.26 0.22 -16.64
N SER A 111 -1.73 -1.00 -16.84
CA SER A 111 -2.27 -1.48 -18.12
C SER A 111 -3.55 -2.27 -17.91
N GLY A 112 -4.39 -2.36 -18.94
CA GLY A 112 -5.69 -3.04 -18.85
C GLY A 112 -6.77 -2.18 -18.20
N SER A 113 -7.87 -2.81 -17.77
CA SER A 113 -8.95 -2.14 -17.04
C SER A 113 -9.75 -3.11 -16.17
N VAL A 114 -10.37 -2.58 -15.12
CA VAL A 114 -11.36 -3.34 -14.30
C VAL A 114 -12.46 -3.93 -15.20
N ALA A 115 -12.94 -3.18 -16.18
CA ALA A 115 -14.04 -3.61 -17.05
C ALA A 115 -13.67 -4.80 -17.96
N THR A 116 -12.39 -4.99 -18.26
CA THR A 116 -11.87 -6.08 -19.08
C THR A 116 -11.30 -7.24 -18.26
N GLY A 117 -11.16 -7.07 -16.93
CA GLY A 117 -10.63 -8.10 -16.03
C GLY A 117 -9.15 -8.39 -16.22
N ASP A 118 -8.40 -7.46 -16.82
CA ASP A 118 -6.99 -7.62 -17.19
C ASP A 118 -6.10 -6.50 -16.64
N LEU A 119 -6.56 -5.81 -15.59
CA LEU A 119 -5.83 -4.72 -14.96
C LEU A 119 -4.54 -5.22 -14.31
N ARG A 120 -3.44 -4.50 -14.53
CA ARG A 120 -2.12 -4.84 -13.99
C ARG A 120 -1.34 -3.60 -13.58
N PHE A 121 -0.60 -3.73 -12.49
CA PHE A 121 0.46 -2.79 -12.12
C PHE A 121 1.71 -3.09 -12.94
N THR A 122 2.26 -2.09 -13.61
CA THR A 122 3.31 -2.27 -14.63
C THR A 122 4.68 -1.75 -14.21
N GLY A 123 4.89 -1.48 -12.93
CA GLY A 123 6.21 -1.17 -12.39
C GLY A 123 7.19 -2.32 -12.63
N GLN A 124 8.41 -2.00 -13.06
CA GLN A 124 9.37 -3.01 -13.51
C GLN A 124 9.94 -3.79 -12.33
N ASN A 125 10.26 -3.10 -11.22
CA ASN A 125 10.78 -3.74 -10.01
C ASN A 125 9.76 -4.73 -9.42
N ALA A 126 8.50 -4.30 -9.29
CA ALA A 126 7.42 -5.13 -8.79
C ALA A 126 7.12 -6.31 -9.73
N THR A 127 7.16 -6.09 -11.05
CA THR A 127 6.92 -7.16 -12.03
C THR A 127 7.97 -8.27 -11.90
N ASP A 128 9.25 -7.93 -11.85
CA ASP A 128 10.32 -8.92 -11.70
C ASP A 128 10.26 -9.62 -10.34
N THR A 129 9.96 -8.85 -9.29
CA THR A 129 9.82 -9.37 -7.93
C THR A 129 8.67 -10.37 -7.84
N TYR A 130 7.49 -10.04 -8.37
CA TYR A 130 6.33 -10.94 -8.46
C TYR A 130 6.68 -12.28 -9.11
N ASN A 131 7.43 -12.27 -10.21
CA ASN A 131 7.85 -13.49 -10.91
C ASN A 131 8.79 -14.36 -10.07
N SER A 132 9.58 -13.76 -9.19
CA SER A 132 10.54 -14.45 -8.33
C SER A 132 9.97 -14.88 -6.97
N GLU A 133 9.12 -14.04 -6.37
CA GLU A 133 8.50 -14.24 -5.05
C GLU A 133 7.32 -15.22 -5.15
N PHE A 134 6.54 -15.13 -6.23
CA PHE A 134 5.35 -15.94 -6.45
C PHE A 134 5.45 -16.82 -7.72
N PRO A 135 6.49 -17.67 -7.86
CA PRO A 135 6.77 -18.37 -9.11
C PRO A 135 5.67 -19.34 -9.55
N GLY A 136 4.87 -19.85 -8.60
CA GLY A 136 3.71 -20.70 -8.90
C GLY A 136 2.55 -19.93 -9.52
N ILE A 137 2.26 -18.74 -8.99
CA ILE A 137 1.23 -17.83 -9.50
C ILE A 137 1.69 -17.28 -10.86
N ALA A 138 2.89 -16.69 -10.90
CA ALA A 138 3.49 -16.12 -12.09
C ALA A 138 3.67 -17.14 -13.23
N GLY A 139 4.00 -18.39 -12.91
CA GLY A 139 4.13 -19.46 -13.90
C GLY A 139 2.80 -19.92 -14.51
N ALA A 140 1.67 -19.68 -13.82
CA ALA A 140 0.33 -19.94 -14.32
C ALA A 140 -0.30 -18.72 -15.01
N ASP A 141 0.27 -17.53 -14.81
CA ASP A 141 -0.18 -16.26 -15.36
C ASP A 141 0.50 -15.95 -16.72
N PRO A 142 -0.22 -15.98 -17.85
CA PRO A 142 0.34 -15.67 -19.17
C PRO A 142 0.81 -14.22 -19.31
N GLY A 143 0.33 -13.32 -18.44
CA GLY A 143 0.69 -11.90 -18.44
C GLY A 143 1.75 -11.54 -17.40
N SER A 144 2.38 -12.51 -16.75
CA SER A 144 3.28 -12.26 -15.62
C SER A 144 4.48 -11.38 -15.97
N LEU A 145 4.92 -11.37 -17.23
CA LEU A 145 5.99 -10.49 -17.73
C LEU A 145 5.53 -9.05 -18.05
N THR A 146 4.23 -8.76 -17.90
CA THR A 146 3.63 -7.46 -18.27
C THR A 146 3.06 -6.70 -17.08
N GLY A 147 3.18 -7.25 -15.87
CA GLY A 147 2.73 -6.61 -14.65
C GLY A 147 2.16 -7.57 -13.63
N VAL A 148 2.02 -7.07 -12.40
CA VAL A 148 1.38 -7.75 -11.27
C VAL A 148 -0.15 -7.67 -11.42
N PRO A 149 -0.89 -8.78 -11.30
CA PRO A 149 -2.35 -8.77 -11.32
C PRO A 149 -2.95 -7.84 -10.25
N VAL A 150 -3.90 -7.01 -10.66
CA VAL A 150 -4.62 -6.06 -9.79
C VAL A 150 -6.07 -6.49 -9.70
N GLU A 151 -6.68 -6.30 -8.53
CA GLU A 151 -8.07 -6.66 -8.28
C GLU A 151 -9.03 -6.02 -9.30
N THR A 152 -9.93 -6.81 -9.86
CA THR A 152 -10.95 -6.37 -10.83
C THR A 152 -12.38 -6.70 -10.40
N ASP A 153 -12.55 -7.52 -9.38
CA ASP A 153 -13.81 -7.84 -8.73
C ASP A 153 -14.14 -6.85 -7.59
N GLY A 154 -15.37 -6.92 -7.10
CA GLY A 154 -15.84 -6.06 -6.02
C GLY A 154 -16.29 -4.67 -6.48
N GLY A 155 -16.30 -3.72 -5.54
CA GLY A 155 -16.77 -2.34 -5.76
C GLY A 155 -15.62 -1.37 -6.06
N SER A 156 -15.95 -0.08 -6.25
CA SER A 156 -14.93 0.97 -6.48
C SER A 156 -14.00 1.22 -5.29
N GLY A 157 -14.32 0.67 -4.12
CA GLY A 157 -13.43 0.65 -2.95
C GLY A 157 -12.50 -0.55 -2.90
N THR A 158 -12.56 -1.46 -3.89
CA THR A 158 -11.77 -2.70 -3.94
C THR A 158 -11.09 -2.83 -5.31
N ALA A 159 -11.87 -2.88 -6.39
CA ALA A 159 -11.35 -3.03 -7.74
C ALA A 159 -10.43 -1.86 -8.13
N GLY A 160 -9.25 -2.19 -8.64
CA GLY A 160 -8.26 -1.26 -9.16
C GLY A 160 -7.44 -0.50 -8.12
N GLY A 161 -7.59 -0.82 -6.83
CA GLY A 161 -6.76 -0.25 -5.76
C GLY A 161 -5.86 -1.26 -5.05
N HIS A 162 -6.04 -2.55 -5.33
CA HIS A 162 -5.50 -3.66 -4.54
C HIS A 162 -4.84 -4.70 -5.43
N TRP A 163 -3.98 -5.53 -4.84
CA TRP A 163 -3.60 -6.79 -5.46
C TRP A 163 -4.80 -7.73 -5.59
N ASP A 164 -4.75 -8.60 -6.60
CA ASP A 164 -5.81 -9.60 -6.84
C ASP A 164 -5.96 -10.55 -5.63
N GLU A 165 -7.11 -10.47 -4.96
CA GLU A 165 -7.39 -11.22 -3.74
C GLU A 165 -7.22 -12.73 -3.94
N ALA A 166 -7.75 -13.27 -5.04
CA ALA A 166 -7.78 -14.70 -5.28
C ALA A 166 -6.40 -15.29 -5.55
N LEU A 167 -5.44 -14.46 -5.97
CA LEU A 167 -4.06 -14.86 -6.22
C LEU A 167 -3.18 -14.67 -4.99
N PHE A 168 -3.31 -13.54 -4.29
CA PHE A 168 -2.36 -13.14 -3.26
C PHE A 168 -2.82 -13.42 -1.83
N ASP A 169 -4.10 -13.73 -1.62
CA ASP A 169 -4.69 -14.18 -0.34
C ASP A 169 -4.28 -13.21 0.79
N ALA A 170 -3.57 -13.70 1.82
CA ALA A 170 -3.16 -12.90 2.97
C ALA A 170 -2.10 -11.80 2.70
N GLU A 171 -1.83 -11.40 1.46
CA GLU A 171 -0.99 -10.22 1.21
C GLU A 171 -1.72 -8.95 1.67
N LEU A 172 -1.02 -8.08 2.38
CA LEU A 172 -1.61 -6.94 3.08
C LEU A 172 -2.45 -6.01 2.20
N MET A 173 -2.07 -5.81 0.95
CA MET A 173 -2.69 -4.88 -0.01
C MET A 173 -3.69 -5.58 -0.94
N THR A 174 -4.17 -6.77 -0.59
CA THR A 174 -5.41 -7.31 -1.17
C THR A 174 -6.63 -6.59 -0.59
N GLY A 175 -7.79 -6.78 -1.21
CA GLY A 175 -9.00 -6.00 -0.91
C GLY A 175 -9.76 -6.45 0.34
N TYR A 176 -9.38 -7.59 0.94
CA TYR A 176 -10.04 -8.14 2.10
C TYR A 176 -9.00 -8.49 3.18
N ILE A 177 -9.38 -8.24 4.43
CA ILE A 177 -8.48 -8.50 5.55
C ILE A 177 -8.45 -9.99 5.90
N ASP A 178 -7.25 -10.55 5.97
CA ASP A 178 -7.01 -11.93 6.39
C ASP A 178 -6.27 -12.01 7.72
N ASP A 179 -6.47 -13.14 8.41
CA ASP A 179 -5.69 -13.44 9.60
C ASP A 179 -4.24 -13.77 9.19
N GLY A 180 -3.29 -13.07 9.80
CA GLY A 180 -1.87 -13.25 9.48
C GLY A 180 -1.42 -12.55 8.20
N SER A 181 -2.08 -11.43 7.84
CA SER A 181 -1.64 -10.59 6.74
C SER A 181 -0.18 -10.22 6.82
N TYR A 182 0.48 -10.20 5.66
CA TYR A 182 1.90 -9.86 5.52
C TYR A 182 2.13 -8.91 4.35
N ILE A 183 3.18 -8.10 4.42
CA ILE A 183 3.62 -7.27 3.29
C ILE A 183 4.63 -8.04 2.44
N SER A 184 4.33 -8.21 1.16
CA SER A 184 5.21 -8.87 0.20
C SER A 184 6.38 -7.98 -0.22
N VAL A 185 7.48 -8.61 -0.67
CA VAL A 185 8.57 -7.89 -1.33
C VAL A 185 8.06 -7.21 -2.60
N THR A 186 7.07 -7.80 -3.28
CA THR A 186 6.39 -7.22 -4.44
C THR A 186 5.72 -5.88 -4.11
N THR A 187 5.08 -5.74 -2.94
CA THR A 187 4.52 -4.47 -2.46
C THR A 187 5.61 -3.43 -2.20
N ILE A 188 6.73 -3.82 -1.58
CA ILE A 188 7.86 -2.92 -1.34
C ILE A 188 8.46 -2.44 -2.68
N ALA A 189 8.69 -3.35 -3.60
CA ALA A 189 9.17 -3.05 -4.95
C ALA A 189 8.20 -2.16 -5.75
N ALA A 190 6.89 -2.25 -5.49
CA ALA A 190 5.90 -1.37 -6.09
C ALA A 190 5.94 0.05 -5.51
N LEU A 191 6.30 0.23 -4.24
CA LEU A 191 6.60 1.56 -3.68
C LEU A 191 7.83 2.18 -4.35
N GLU A 192 8.84 1.36 -4.64
CA GLU A 192 10.02 1.75 -5.44
C GLU A 192 9.62 2.27 -6.83
N ASP A 193 8.81 1.49 -7.56
CA ASP A 193 8.30 1.89 -8.87
C ASP A 193 7.41 3.16 -8.83
N MET A 194 6.81 3.48 -7.67
CA MET A 194 6.06 4.72 -7.45
C MET A 194 6.95 5.93 -7.14
N GLY A 195 8.24 5.72 -6.88
CA GLY A 195 9.23 6.77 -6.62
C GLY A 195 9.57 7.01 -5.15
N TYR A 196 9.17 6.13 -4.24
CA TYR A 196 9.77 6.07 -2.90
C TYR A 196 11.10 5.32 -3.00
N ASP A 197 12.19 5.83 -2.43
CA ASP A 197 13.40 5.02 -2.22
C ASP A 197 13.17 4.14 -0.99
N THR A 198 13.21 2.83 -1.19
CA THR A 198 12.95 1.83 -0.16
C THR A 198 14.15 0.93 0.10
N VAL A 199 14.07 0.08 1.13
CA VAL A 199 15.06 -0.98 1.39
C VAL A 199 15.23 -2.00 0.24
N PHE A 200 14.39 -1.97 -0.80
CA PHE A 200 14.50 -2.86 -1.94
C PHE A 200 15.73 -2.53 -2.79
N ASP A 201 16.52 -3.55 -3.16
CA ASP A 201 17.66 -3.37 -4.09
C ASP A 201 17.12 -3.25 -5.52
N ALA A 202 16.96 -2.02 -6.01
CA ALA A 202 16.41 -1.68 -7.31
C ALA A 202 17.47 -1.82 -8.41
N PRO A 203 17.48 -2.91 -9.20
CA PRO A 203 18.58 -3.19 -10.14
C PRO A 203 18.64 -2.22 -11.33
N TYR A 204 17.63 -1.36 -11.48
CA TYR A 204 17.48 -0.41 -12.58
C TYR A 204 17.84 1.02 -12.20
N ASP A 205 18.12 1.29 -10.92
CA ASP A 205 18.60 2.58 -10.45
C ASP A 205 20.04 2.46 -9.91
N PRO A 206 21.04 3.08 -10.55
CA PRO A 206 22.43 3.00 -10.09
C PRO A 206 22.72 3.82 -8.83
N ASP A 207 21.84 4.74 -8.45
CA ASP A 207 21.99 5.62 -7.29
C ASP A 207 21.13 5.15 -6.09
N ASP A 208 20.42 4.03 -6.25
CA ASP A 208 19.55 3.36 -5.25
C ASP A 208 20.21 3.15 -3.88
N GLN A 209 19.51 3.54 -2.83
CA GLN A 209 19.83 3.09 -1.48
C GLN A 209 19.03 1.83 -1.17
N PHE A 210 19.69 0.80 -0.65
CA PHE A 210 19.00 -0.44 -0.30
C PHE A 210 19.49 -1.00 1.03
N GLY A 211 18.68 -1.88 1.61
CA GLY A 211 18.91 -2.41 2.94
C GLY A 211 18.32 -3.80 3.15
N PRO A 212 18.50 -4.39 4.34
CA PRO A 212 17.76 -5.58 4.69
C PRO A 212 16.27 -5.24 4.80
N ILE A 213 15.41 -6.00 4.14
CA ILE A 213 13.96 -5.91 4.34
C ILE A 213 13.67 -6.26 5.82
N PRO A 214 13.09 -5.33 6.60
CA PRO A 214 12.72 -5.57 7.99
C PRO A 214 11.77 -6.76 8.09
N ALA A 215 11.84 -7.50 9.21
CA ALA A 215 10.87 -8.54 9.48
C ALA A 215 9.45 -7.96 9.51
N ASP A 216 8.49 -8.74 9.03
CA ASP A 216 7.09 -8.34 9.00
C ASP A 216 6.62 -7.91 10.40
N PRO A 217 6.20 -6.64 10.56
CA PRO A 217 5.86 -6.07 11.85
C PRO A 217 4.59 -6.69 12.38
N MET A 218 3.77 -7.36 11.56
CA MET A 218 2.49 -7.96 11.97
C MET A 218 2.65 -9.14 12.93
N ALA A 219 3.83 -9.76 12.99
CA ALA A 219 4.17 -10.73 14.04
C ALA A 219 4.43 -10.06 15.40
N ASP A 220 4.89 -8.80 15.40
CA ASP A 220 5.31 -8.05 16.60
C ASP A 220 4.34 -6.92 17.00
N LEU A 221 3.43 -6.47 16.12
CA LEU A 221 2.44 -5.40 16.36
C LEU A 221 1.30 -5.79 17.30
N ILE A 222 1.19 -7.09 17.60
CA ILE A 222 0.12 -7.71 18.38
C ILE A 222 0.63 -8.17 19.77
N ALA A 223 1.93 -8.05 20.05
CA ALA A 223 2.53 -8.45 21.34
C ALA A 223 2.37 -7.41 22.46
#